data_AF-A0A920HKY7-F1
#
_entry.id   AF-A0A920HKY7-F1
#
_cell.length_a   1.000
_cell.length_b   1.000
_cell.length_c   1.000
_cell.angle_alpha   90.00
_cell.angle_beta   90.00
_cell.angle_gamma   90.00
#
_symmetry.space_group_name_H-M   'P 1'
#
loop_
_entity.id
_entity.type
_entity.pdbx_description
1 polymer ?
#
loop_
_entity_poly.entity_id
_entity_poly.type
_entity_poly.pdbx_seq_one_letter_code
_entity_poly.pdbx_strand_id
1 'polypeptide(L)'
;MSNWIHGETGGYLRVTSEKRNWFEEDFEKFLSESGIDLNNHKRSSEHGSYIIESIETNRPYRGHFNVVNNGTITNLPDDCVIESTGTVDKDGIKMIKGVELPMACASLCRTSIDVQRMAVKAAIDGDLNLLKLAVLQDPLVSAVCAPDEVWSMVDEMIVAQSKWLPQYQNEIEPALERIKNSSVKKKNFKGAARMKTRSPEELKNDEASSLLVEAQAFEFDA
;
A
#
# COMPACT_ATOMS: atom_id res chain seq x y z
N MET A 1 7.25 -17.07 -12.73
CA MET A 1 6.72 -15.75 -12.35
C MET A 1 5.19 -15.76 -12.49
N SER A 2 4.51 -16.58 -11.68
CA SER A 2 3.03 -16.79 -11.77
C SER A 2 2.29 -16.32 -10.51
N ASN A 3 2.98 -15.70 -9.55
CA ASN A 3 2.36 -15.15 -8.36
C ASN A 3 2.18 -13.64 -8.54
N TRP A 4 1.08 -13.08 -8.02
CA TRP A 4 0.71 -11.68 -8.20
C TRP A 4 1.81 -10.71 -7.72
N ILE A 5 2.57 -11.11 -6.70
CA ILE A 5 3.69 -10.34 -6.12
C ILE A 5 4.97 -10.40 -6.96
N HIS A 6 5.10 -11.35 -7.89
CA HIS A 6 6.31 -11.59 -8.69
C HIS A 6 6.20 -11.05 -10.14
N GLY A 7 5.46 -9.96 -10.34
CA GLY A 7 5.46 -9.22 -11.60
C GLY A 7 4.33 -9.56 -12.58
N GLU A 8 3.22 -10.14 -12.11
CA GLU A 8 2.00 -10.19 -12.92
C GLU A 8 1.54 -8.75 -13.23
N THR A 9 1.43 -8.41 -14.52
CA THR A 9 0.89 -7.10 -14.93
C THR A 9 -0.54 -6.97 -14.41
N GLY A 10 -0.78 -5.94 -13.60
CA GLY A 10 -2.08 -5.72 -12.94
C GLY A 10 -2.43 -6.75 -11.86
N GLY A 11 -1.49 -7.57 -11.40
CA GLY A 11 -1.74 -8.63 -10.42
C GLY A 11 -2.28 -8.10 -9.08
N TYR A 12 -1.73 -7.00 -8.57
CA TYR A 12 -2.25 -6.37 -7.34
C TYR A 12 -3.69 -5.90 -7.50
N LEU A 13 -4.02 -5.22 -8.62
CA LEU A 13 -5.37 -4.77 -8.91
C LEU A 13 -6.34 -5.96 -9.01
N ARG A 14 -5.93 -7.05 -9.66
CA ARG A 14 -6.73 -8.27 -9.77
C ARG A 14 -7.00 -8.87 -8.39
N VAL A 15 -5.97 -9.11 -7.60
CA VAL A 15 -6.10 -9.74 -6.27
C VAL A 15 -6.92 -8.89 -5.31
N THR A 16 -6.71 -7.57 -5.29
CA THR A 16 -7.54 -6.67 -4.47
C THR A 16 -8.99 -6.62 -4.95
N SER A 17 -9.23 -6.66 -6.27
CA SER A 17 -10.59 -6.72 -6.82
C SER A 17 -11.30 -8.04 -6.49
N GLU A 18 -10.57 -9.16 -6.53
CA GLU A 18 -11.08 -10.48 -6.14
C GLU A 18 -11.41 -10.53 -4.64
N LYS A 19 -10.57 -9.92 -3.80
CA LYS A 19 -10.69 -10.01 -2.34
C LYS A 19 -11.43 -8.85 -1.68
N ARG A 20 -11.86 -7.82 -2.40
CA ARG A 20 -12.38 -6.58 -1.79
C ARG A 20 -13.57 -6.77 -0.83
N ASN A 21 -14.33 -7.85 -0.99
CA ASN A 21 -15.50 -8.16 -0.17
C ASN A 21 -15.21 -9.19 0.93
N TRP A 22 -13.93 -9.53 1.17
CA TRP A 22 -13.55 -10.55 2.17
C TRP A 22 -14.18 -10.29 3.54
N PHE A 23 -14.30 -9.03 3.95
CA PHE A 23 -14.93 -8.69 5.23
C PHE A 23 -16.43 -8.99 5.24
N GLU A 24 -17.15 -8.78 4.13
CA GLU A 24 -18.58 -9.10 4.06
C GLU A 24 -18.81 -10.62 3.96
N GLU A 25 -17.89 -11.33 3.30
CA GLU A 25 -18.04 -12.76 3.00
C GLU A 25 -17.52 -13.69 4.10
N ASP A 26 -16.42 -13.32 4.77
CA ASP A 26 -15.71 -14.19 5.70
C ASP A 26 -15.89 -13.79 7.18
N PHE A 27 -16.43 -12.60 7.49
CA PHE A 27 -16.56 -12.13 8.87
C PHE A 27 -17.42 -13.03 9.76
N GLU A 28 -18.56 -13.52 9.26
CA GLU A 28 -19.41 -14.45 10.03
C GLU A 28 -18.66 -15.74 10.35
N LYS A 29 -17.84 -16.22 9.41
CA LYS A 29 -16.98 -17.39 9.61
C LYS A 29 -15.95 -17.11 10.72
N PHE A 30 -15.18 -16.02 10.61
CA PHE A 30 -14.21 -15.63 11.65
C PHE A 30 -14.85 -15.43 13.02
N LEU A 31 -16.06 -14.87 13.06
CA LEU A 31 -16.80 -14.70 14.31
C LEU A 31 -17.25 -16.06 14.88
N SER A 32 -17.71 -16.99 14.04
CA SER A 32 -18.10 -18.34 14.47
C SER A 32 -16.90 -19.17 14.95
N GLU A 33 -15.72 -18.92 14.39
CA GLU A 33 -14.43 -19.51 14.76
C GLU A 33 -13.70 -18.70 15.85
N SER A 34 -14.35 -17.67 16.42
CA SER A 34 -13.75 -16.89 17.50
C SER A 34 -13.68 -17.69 18.80
N GLY A 35 -12.67 -17.40 19.63
CA GLY A 35 -12.49 -18.09 20.92
C GLY A 35 -11.88 -19.49 20.81
N ILE A 36 -11.28 -19.84 19.67
CA ILE A 36 -10.49 -21.07 19.50
C ILE A 36 -9.34 -21.17 20.50
N ASP A 37 -9.03 -22.40 20.91
CA ASP A 37 -7.85 -22.66 21.72
C ASP A 37 -6.58 -22.49 20.87
N LEU A 38 -5.76 -21.51 21.24
CA LEU A 38 -4.51 -21.19 20.57
C LEU A 38 -3.35 -22.11 20.97
N ASN A 39 -3.51 -23.02 21.96
CA ASN A 39 -2.43 -23.89 22.44
C ASN A 39 -1.77 -24.74 21.35
N ASN A 40 -2.55 -25.17 20.34
CA ASN A 40 -2.07 -25.97 19.21
C ASN A 40 -1.88 -25.14 17.92
N HIS A 41 -2.12 -23.84 17.96
CA HIS A 41 -1.97 -22.96 16.80
C HIS A 41 -0.53 -22.48 16.68
N LYS A 42 0.04 -22.62 15.49
CA LYS A 42 1.33 -22.02 15.15
C LYS A 42 1.11 -20.53 14.91
N ARG A 43 1.87 -19.67 15.61
CA ARG A 43 1.89 -18.23 15.37
C ARG A 43 2.29 -17.93 13.91
N SER A 44 1.65 -16.94 13.28
CA SER A 44 2.00 -16.48 11.92
C SER A 44 3.38 -15.82 11.88
N SER A 45 3.81 -15.43 10.68
CA SER A 45 4.95 -14.55 10.46
C SER A 45 4.64 -13.06 10.73
N GLU A 46 3.39 -12.71 11.05
CA GLU A 46 2.98 -11.31 11.25
C GLU A 46 3.69 -10.67 12.46
N HIS A 47 4.41 -9.59 12.18
CA HIS A 47 5.32 -8.93 13.12
C HIS A 47 4.62 -8.44 14.40
N GLY A 48 3.35 -8.03 14.31
CA GLY A 48 2.62 -7.41 15.42
C GLY A 48 2.60 -8.26 16.71
N SER A 49 2.35 -9.56 16.58
CA SER A 49 2.33 -10.48 17.73
C SER A 49 3.71 -10.65 18.40
N TYR A 50 4.78 -10.64 17.62
CA TYR A 50 6.17 -10.71 18.13
C TYR A 50 6.58 -9.40 18.80
N ILE A 51 6.17 -8.25 18.25
CA ILE A 51 6.42 -6.94 18.86
C ILE A 51 5.77 -6.86 20.24
N ILE A 52 4.49 -7.25 20.35
CA ILE A 52 3.76 -7.26 21.63
C ILE A 52 4.43 -8.23 22.62
N GLU A 53 4.70 -9.48 22.22
CA GLU A 53 5.41 -10.46 23.09
C GLU A 53 6.74 -9.88 23.58
N SER A 54 7.49 -9.22 22.71
CA SER A 54 8.79 -8.67 23.03
C SER A 54 8.73 -7.56 24.08
N ILE A 55 7.74 -6.67 23.98
CA ILE A 55 7.51 -5.60 24.94
C ILE A 55 7.06 -6.17 26.30
N GLU A 56 6.10 -7.10 26.27
CA GLU A 56 5.48 -7.64 27.50
C GLU A 56 6.39 -8.63 28.26
N THR A 57 7.20 -9.41 27.54
CA THR A 57 7.99 -10.50 28.13
C THR A 57 9.49 -10.26 28.13
N ASN A 58 9.95 -9.15 27.52
CA ASN A 58 11.36 -8.86 27.27
C ASN A 58 12.08 -9.93 26.43
N ARG A 59 11.34 -10.75 25.67
CA ARG A 59 11.92 -11.68 24.69
C ARG A 59 12.42 -10.88 23.49
N PRO A 60 13.72 -10.84 23.17
CA PRO A 60 14.21 -9.99 22.10
C PRO A 60 13.64 -10.40 20.74
N TYR A 61 13.20 -9.41 19.97
CA TYR A 61 12.71 -9.61 18.61
C TYR A 61 13.46 -8.72 17.63
N ARG A 62 13.92 -9.27 16.51
CA ARG A 62 14.57 -8.51 15.42
C ARG A 62 13.65 -8.49 14.21
N GLY A 63 13.42 -7.31 13.66
CA GLY A 63 12.53 -7.13 12.51
C GLY A 63 12.86 -5.88 11.70
N HIS A 64 11.95 -5.56 10.79
CA HIS A 64 11.97 -4.33 10.00
C HIS A 64 10.78 -3.47 10.44
N PHE A 65 11.01 -2.19 10.72
CA PHE A 65 10.01 -1.30 11.32
C PHE A 65 9.92 0.01 10.57
N ASN A 66 8.68 0.47 10.41
CA ASN A 66 8.37 1.78 9.87
C ASN A 66 8.46 2.83 10.99
N VAL A 67 9.43 3.73 10.90
CA VAL A 67 9.71 4.78 11.89
C VAL A 67 10.14 6.08 11.21
N VAL A 68 10.04 7.21 11.91
CA VAL A 68 10.68 8.46 11.48
C VAL A 68 12.20 8.27 11.47
N ASN A 69 12.85 8.63 10.37
CA ASN A 69 14.25 8.32 10.10
C ASN A 69 15.19 8.77 11.21
N ASN A 70 15.18 10.06 11.56
CA ASN A 70 15.94 10.63 12.68
C ASN A 70 17.39 10.10 12.79
N GLY A 71 18.14 10.22 11.69
CA GLY A 71 19.52 9.78 11.52
C GLY A 71 19.73 8.27 11.44
N THR A 72 18.68 7.46 11.27
CA THR A 72 18.82 6.00 11.12
C THR A 72 19.52 5.68 9.79
N ILE A 73 19.03 6.25 8.70
CA ILE A 73 19.66 6.27 7.38
C ILE A 73 20.20 7.68 7.12
N THR A 74 21.51 7.83 7.12
CA THR A 74 22.22 9.12 7.19
C THR A 74 22.12 9.97 5.94
N ASN A 75 21.87 9.34 4.78
CA ASN A 75 21.76 10.01 3.48
C ASN A 75 20.32 10.08 2.95
N LEU A 76 19.34 9.96 3.84
CA LEU A 76 17.92 10.31 3.64
C LEU A 76 17.51 11.42 4.63
N PRO A 77 16.45 12.20 4.33
CA PRO A 77 15.94 13.23 5.24
C PRO A 77 15.51 12.67 6.61
N ASP A 78 15.69 13.44 7.69
CA ASP A 78 15.40 12.97 9.05
C ASP A 78 13.91 12.81 9.36
N ASP A 79 13.06 13.57 8.67
CA ASP A 79 11.61 13.63 8.86
C ASP A 79 10.84 12.58 8.06
N CYS A 80 11.49 11.87 7.12
CA CYS A 80 10.79 10.85 6.34
C CYS A 80 10.54 9.58 7.17
N VAL A 81 9.47 8.85 6.86
CA VAL A 81 9.28 7.50 7.36
C VAL A 81 10.16 6.55 6.55
N ILE A 82 10.94 5.74 7.24
CA ILE A 82 11.75 4.67 6.64
C ILE A 82 11.27 3.32 7.17
N GLU A 83 11.52 2.27 6.40
CA GLU A 83 11.49 0.90 6.89
C GLU A 83 12.93 0.37 7.00
N SER A 84 13.39 0.07 8.21
CA SER A 84 14.75 -0.42 8.42
C SER A 84 14.82 -1.43 9.56
N THR A 85 15.98 -2.07 9.71
CA THR A 85 16.21 -3.09 10.73
C THR A 85 16.24 -2.47 12.13
N GLY A 86 15.56 -3.11 13.07
CA GLY A 86 15.65 -2.81 14.49
C GLY A 86 15.49 -4.03 15.37
N THR A 87 15.58 -3.81 16.67
CA THR A 87 15.23 -4.78 17.72
C THR A 87 14.11 -4.22 18.59
N VAL A 88 13.31 -5.11 19.16
CA VAL A 88 12.31 -4.81 20.18
C VAL A 88 12.71 -5.53 21.46
N ASP A 89 12.50 -4.85 22.58
CA ASP A 89 12.53 -5.39 23.93
C ASP A 89 11.54 -4.61 24.82
N LYS A 90 11.61 -4.80 26.14
CA LYS A 90 10.71 -4.12 27.09
C LYS A 90 10.75 -2.58 27.02
N ASP A 91 11.82 -1.99 26.49
CA ASP A 91 11.97 -0.53 26.37
C ASP A 91 11.46 -0.02 25.01
N GLY A 92 10.92 -0.91 24.18
CA GLY A 92 10.35 -0.60 22.86
C GLY A 92 11.32 -0.83 21.70
N ILE A 93 11.06 -0.13 20.58
CA ILE A 93 11.79 -0.32 19.32
C ILE A 93 13.12 0.44 19.35
N LYS A 94 14.22 -0.25 19.05
CA LYS A 94 15.58 0.28 18.95
C LYS A 94 16.11 0.03 17.53
N MET A 95 16.25 1.11 16.75
CA MET A 95 16.69 1.03 15.35
C MET A 95 18.22 0.96 15.22
N ILE A 96 18.70 0.27 14.19
CA ILE A 96 20.13 0.29 13.82
C ILE A 96 20.42 1.61 13.10
N LYS A 97 21.09 2.54 13.77
CA LYS A 97 21.40 3.87 13.25
C LYS A 97 22.74 3.97 12.51
N GLY A 98 22.94 5.06 11.78
CA GLY A 98 24.20 5.35 11.10
C GLY A 98 24.38 4.59 9.79
N VAL A 99 23.29 4.08 9.20
CA VAL A 99 23.32 3.35 7.94
C VAL A 99 23.41 4.33 6.79
N GLU A 100 24.34 4.10 5.86
CA GLU A 100 24.39 4.84 4.61
C GLU A 100 23.97 3.92 3.47
N LEU A 101 22.93 4.32 2.72
CA LEU A 101 22.49 3.55 1.55
C LEU A 101 23.45 3.79 0.36
N PRO A 102 23.66 2.80 -0.52
CA PRO A 102 24.31 3.03 -1.80
C PRO A 102 23.65 4.19 -2.54
N MET A 103 24.46 5.03 -3.21
CA MET A 103 24.00 6.27 -3.86
C MET A 103 22.77 6.08 -4.74
N ALA A 104 22.75 5.02 -5.56
CA ALA A 104 21.63 4.70 -6.44
C ALA A 104 20.33 4.39 -5.66
N CYS A 105 20.42 3.61 -4.58
CA CYS A 105 19.28 3.29 -3.72
C CYS A 105 18.75 4.55 -3.02
N ALA A 106 19.64 5.35 -2.43
CA ALA A 106 19.27 6.58 -1.76
C ALA A 106 18.58 7.57 -2.71
N SER A 107 19.03 7.63 -3.97
CA SER A 107 18.41 8.49 -5.00
C SER A 107 16.98 8.09 -5.29
N LEU A 108 16.70 6.80 -5.45
CA LEU A 108 15.34 6.31 -5.68
C LEU A 108 14.44 6.57 -4.48
N CYS A 109 14.93 6.29 -3.27
CA CYS A 109 14.18 6.57 -2.03
C CYS A 109 13.82 8.05 -1.90
N ARG A 110 14.76 8.97 -2.18
CA ARG A 110 14.48 10.42 -2.15
C ARG A 110 13.38 10.83 -3.11
N THR A 111 13.37 10.31 -4.34
CA THR A 111 12.29 10.57 -5.29
C THR A 111 10.93 10.12 -4.75
N SER A 112 10.85 8.90 -4.18
CA SER A 112 9.60 8.41 -3.57
C SER A 112 9.17 9.25 -2.35
N ILE A 113 10.13 9.68 -1.51
CA ILE A 113 9.86 10.56 -0.36
C ILE A 113 9.26 11.88 -0.83
N ASP A 114 9.80 12.50 -1.88
CA ASP A 114 9.30 13.79 -2.37
C ASP A 114 7.91 13.68 -2.99
N VAL A 115 7.60 12.58 -3.69
CA VAL A 115 6.24 12.27 -4.15
C VAL A 115 5.26 12.17 -2.98
N GLN A 116 5.62 11.41 -1.94
CA GLN A 116 4.78 11.22 -0.74
C GLN A 116 4.57 12.54 0.00
N ARG A 117 5.62 13.36 0.15
CA ARG A 117 5.53 14.69 0.79
C ARG A 117 4.58 15.61 0.06
N MET A 118 4.71 15.73 -1.27
CA MET A 118 3.81 16.55 -2.07
C MET A 118 2.36 16.05 -1.97
N ALA A 119 2.16 14.73 -2.04
CA ALA A 119 0.83 14.13 -1.93
C ALA A 119 0.18 14.40 -0.56
N VAL A 120 0.92 14.23 0.55
CA VAL A 120 0.42 14.52 1.90
C VAL A 120 0.13 16.01 2.06
N LYS A 121 1.03 16.90 1.61
CA LYS A 121 0.81 18.34 1.69
C LYS A 121 -0.43 18.77 0.91
N ALA A 122 -0.56 18.29 -0.33
CA ALA A 122 -1.74 18.52 -1.16
C ALA A 122 -3.02 18.03 -0.48
N ALA A 123 -2.99 16.82 0.09
CA ALA A 123 -4.13 16.24 0.78
C ALA A 123 -4.54 16.99 2.06
N ILE A 124 -3.60 17.61 2.77
CA ILE A 124 -3.90 18.43 3.95
C ILE A 124 -4.50 19.78 3.53
N ASP A 125 -3.92 20.43 2.50
CA ASP A 125 -4.33 21.76 2.09
C ASP A 125 -5.53 21.79 1.14
N GLY A 126 -5.88 20.66 0.52
CA GLY A 126 -6.80 20.61 -0.61
C GLY A 126 -6.21 21.18 -1.91
N ASP A 127 -4.87 21.22 -2.04
CA ASP A 127 -4.19 21.76 -3.22
C ASP A 127 -4.14 20.73 -4.36
N LEU A 128 -5.11 20.83 -5.28
CA LEU A 128 -5.19 19.94 -6.44
C LEU A 128 -4.00 20.08 -7.40
N ASN A 129 -3.41 21.27 -7.53
CA ASN A 129 -2.27 21.45 -8.43
C ASN A 129 -1.04 20.75 -7.88
N LEU A 130 -0.78 20.87 -6.57
CA LEU A 130 0.30 20.13 -5.92
C LEU A 130 0.06 18.62 -5.98
N LEU A 131 -1.18 18.16 -5.86
CA LEU A 131 -1.52 16.74 -6.04
C LEU A 131 -1.18 16.26 -7.46
N LYS A 132 -1.53 17.04 -8.49
CA LYS A 132 -1.20 16.72 -9.89
C LYS A 132 0.30 16.64 -10.13
N LEU A 133 1.07 17.58 -9.54
CA LEU A 133 2.53 17.55 -9.60
C LEU A 133 3.12 16.35 -8.86
N ALA A 134 2.55 15.95 -7.72
CA ALA A 134 2.97 14.76 -6.99
C ALA A 134 2.81 13.50 -7.84
N VAL A 135 1.66 13.34 -8.50
CA VAL A 135 1.37 12.21 -9.38
C VAL A 135 2.25 12.25 -10.63
N LEU A 136 2.49 13.43 -11.21
CA LEU A 136 3.37 13.59 -12.37
C LEU A 136 4.81 13.15 -12.06
N GLN A 137 5.30 13.39 -10.84
CA GLN A 137 6.67 13.09 -10.40
C GLN A 137 6.89 11.60 -10.09
N ASP A 138 5.83 10.79 -9.94
CA ASP A 138 5.97 9.36 -9.72
C ASP A 138 6.65 8.68 -10.92
N PRO A 139 7.78 7.94 -10.73
CA PRO A 139 8.55 7.40 -11.84
C PRO A 139 7.78 6.47 -12.78
N LEU A 140 6.81 5.71 -12.26
CA LEU A 140 5.98 4.84 -13.09
C LEU A 140 5.01 5.68 -13.91
N VAL A 141 4.35 6.65 -13.28
CA VAL A 141 3.43 7.56 -13.96
C VAL A 141 4.16 8.35 -15.05
N SER A 142 5.30 8.97 -14.75
CA SER A 142 6.06 9.74 -15.74
C SER A 142 6.55 8.88 -16.92
N ALA A 143 6.74 7.57 -16.70
CA ALA A 143 7.17 6.65 -17.75
C ALA A 143 6.05 6.22 -18.69
N VAL A 144 4.79 6.26 -18.24
CA VAL A 144 3.65 5.68 -18.98
C VAL A 144 2.59 6.70 -19.41
N CYS A 145 2.56 7.88 -18.77
CA CYS A 145 1.57 8.93 -19.02
C CYS A 145 2.23 10.22 -19.51
N ALA A 146 1.61 10.86 -20.49
CA ALA A 146 1.89 12.25 -20.82
C ALA A 146 1.30 13.21 -19.76
N PRO A 147 1.79 14.46 -19.63
CA PRO A 147 1.30 15.38 -18.61
C PRO A 147 -0.22 15.67 -18.69
N ASP A 148 -0.79 15.76 -19.87
CA ASP A 148 -2.24 15.93 -20.06
C ASP A 148 -3.03 14.70 -19.59
N GLU A 149 -2.52 13.48 -19.84
CA GLU A 149 -3.08 12.24 -19.30
C GLU A 149 -3.05 12.23 -17.77
N VAL A 150 -1.96 12.71 -17.15
CA VAL A 150 -1.87 12.82 -15.68
C VAL A 150 -2.92 13.79 -15.13
N TRP A 151 -3.08 14.97 -15.73
CA TRP A 151 -4.06 15.97 -15.26
C TRP A 151 -5.48 15.43 -15.35
N SER A 152 -5.82 14.80 -16.49
CA SER A 152 -7.13 14.19 -16.70
C SER A 152 -7.37 13.03 -15.74
N MET A 153 -6.37 12.18 -15.50
CA MET A 153 -6.46 11.05 -14.57
C MET A 153 -6.70 11.52 -13.12
N VAL A 154 -5.98 12.55 -12.67
CA VAL A 154 -6.16 13.08 -11.30
C VAL A 154 -7.53 13.73 -11.13
N ASP A 155 -8.02 14.47 -12.13
CA ASP A 155 -9.39 15.01 -12.10
C ASP A 155 -10.44 13.88 -11.99
N GLU A 156 -10.28 12.79 -12.75
CA GLU A 156 -11.16 11.62 -12.63
C GLU A 156 -11.08 10.95 -11.24
N MET A 157 -9.87 10.84 -10.68
CA MET A 157 -9.65 10.24 -9.36
C MET A 157 -10.30 11.06 -8.24
N ILE A 158 -10.16 12.39 -8.23
CA ILE A 158 -10.78 13.20 -7.16
C ILE A 158 -12.31 13.19 -7.25
N VAL A 159 -12.87 13.17 -8.46
CA VAL A 159 -14.33 13.05 -8.65
C VAL A 159 -14.81 11.70 -8.13
N ALA A 160 -14.15 10.61 -8.54
CA ALA A 160 -14.46 9.27 -8.09
C ALA A 160 -14.35 9.14 -6.56
N GLN A 161 -13.36 9.81 -5.96
CA GLN A 161 -13.08 9.73 -4.52
C GLN A 161 -13.71 10.86 -3.68
N SER A 162 -14.58 11.68 -4.27
CA SER A 162 -15.12 12.91 -3.67
C SER A 162 -15.78 12.69 -2.30
N LYS A 163 -16.41 11.53 -2.09
CA LYS A 163 -17.01 11.14 -0.79
C LYS A 163 -15.98 11.03 0.33
N TRP A 164 -14.77 10.58 0.03
CA TRP A 164 -13.72 10.29 1.01
C TRP A 164 -12.67 11.40 1.12
N LEU A 165 -12.64 12.33 0.16
CA LEU A 165 -11.69 13.44 0.10
C LEU A 165 -12.39 14.82 0.17
N PRO A 166 -13.08 15.13 1.27
CA PRO A 166 -13.89 16.34 1.40
C PRO A 166 -13.11 17.65 1.27
N GLN A 167 -11.80 17.64 1.53
CA GLN A 167 -10.94 18.81 1.37
C GLN A 167 -10.88 19.33 -0.08
N TYR A 168 -11.17 18.48 -1.08
CA TYR A 168 -11.22 18.86 -2.50
C TYR A 168 -12.64 19.17 -2.99
N GLN A 169 -13.63 19.33 -2.10
CA GLN A 169 -15.03 19.54 -2.50
C GLN A 169 -15.22 20.71 -3.48
N ASN A 170 -14.47 21.80 -3.29
CA ASN A 170 -14.51 22.98 -4.17
C ASN A 170 -13.88 22.73 -5.55
N GLU A 171 -13.09 21.67 -5.70
CA GLU A 171 -12.43 21.29 -6.96
C GLU A 171 -13.24 20.29 -7.79
N ILE A 172 -14.33 19.73 -7.24
CA ILE A 172 -15.12 18.68 -7.92
C ILE A 172 -15.85 19.22 -9.16
N GLU A 173 -16.60 20.32 -9.03
CA GLU A 173 -17.28 20.95 -10.17
C GLU A 173 -16.28 21.42 -11.23
N PRO A 174 -15.19 22.15 -10.88
CA PRO A 174 -14.12 22.46 -11.83
C PRO A 174 -13.51 21.22 -12.52
N ALA A 175 -13.31 20.12 -11.79
CA ALA A 175 -12.77 18.89 -12.35
C ALA A 175 -13.73 18.23 -13.34
N LEU A 176 -15.03 18.18 -13.04
CA LEU A 176 -16.05 17.68 -13.97
C LEU A 176 -16.05 18.48 -15.28
N GLU A 177 -15.93 19.81 -15.21
CA GLU A 177 -15.81 20.64 -16.41
C GLU A 177 -14.51 20.38 -17.19
N ARG A 178 -13.37 20.19 -16.51
CA ARG A 178 -12.12 19.80 -17.18
C ARG A 178 -12.22 18.43 -17.85
N ILE A 179 -12.88 17.46 -17.21
CA ILE A 179 -13.08 16.12 -17.77
C ILE A 179 -13.96 16.17 -19.03
N LYS A 180 -15.06 16.94 -19.01
CA LYS A 180 -15.96 17.11 -20.17
C LYS A 180 -15.23 17.69 -21.38
N ASN A 181 -14.30 18.60 -21.15
CA ASN A 181 -13.55 19.31 -22.19
C ASN A 181 -12.18 18.67 -22.51
N SER A 182 -11.85 17.53 -21.89
CA SER A 182 -10.54 16.88 -22.06
C SER A 182 -10.38 16.35 -23.49
N SER A 183 -9.25 16.66 -24.12
CA SER A 183 -8.84 16.09 -25.42
C SER A 183 -8.13 14.74 -25.28
N VAL A 184 -7.88 14.28 -24.05
CA VAL A 184 -7.18 13.03 -23.79
C VAL A 184 -8.04 11.87 -24.29
N LYS A 185 -7.49 11.11 -25.25
CA LYS A 185 -8.18 9.95 -25.81
C LYS A 185 -8.20 8.82 -24.77
N LYS A 186 -9.36 8.58 -24.18
CA LYS A 186 -9.58 7.40 -23.34
C LYS A 186 -9.47 6.15 -24.22
N LYS A 187 -8.43 5.35 -24.01
CA LYS A 187 -8.32 4.05 -24.67
C LYS A 187 -9.34 3.13 -24.01
N ASN A 188 -10.24 2.52 -24.79
CA ASN A 188 -11.04 1.39 -24.31
C ASN A 188 -10.08 0.25 -23.96
N PHE A 189 -9.66 0.19 -22.70
CA PHE A 189 -8.70 -0.75 -22.19
C PHE A 189 -9.42 -1.82 -21.39
N LYS A 190 -9.08 -3.10 -21.64
CA LYS A 190 -9.68 -4.25 -20.92
C LYS A 190 -9.18 -4.40 -19.48
N GLY A 191 -8.48 -3.40 -18.93
CA GLY A 191 -7.79 -3.45 -17.64
C GLY A 191 -6.34 -3.95 -17.77
N ALA A 192 -5.51 -3.59 -16.79
CA ALA A 192 -4.08 -3.92 -16.80
C ALA A 192 -3.80 -5.36 -16.37
N ALA A 193 -4.75 -5.99 -15.67
CA ALA A 193 -4.67 -7.37 -15.25
C ALA A 193 -4.62 -8.28 -16.48
N ARG A 194 -3.50 -8.98 -16.66
CA ARG A 194 -3.35 -9.98 -17.74
C ARG A 194 -4.19 -11.24 -17.49
N MET A 195 -4.40 -11.59 -16.22
CA MET A 195 -5.30 -12.67 -15.85
C MET A 195 -6.72 -12.14 -15.64
N LYS A 196 -7.73 -12.97 -15.96
CA LYS A 196 -9.14 -12.64 -15.73
C LYS A 196 -9.36 -12.52 -14.22
N THR A 197 -9.88 -11.37 -13.78
CA THR A 197 -10.41 -11.21 -12.42
C THR A 197 -11.56 -12.19 -12.22
N ARG A 198 -11.46 -13.01 -11.19
CA ARG A 198 -12.49 -14.00 -10.84
C ARG A 198 -13.65 -13.32 -10.08
N SER A 199 -14.87 -13.85 -10.24
CA SER A 199 -16.03 -13.40 -9.47
C SER A 199 -15.99 -13.96 -8.04
N PRO A 200 -16.73 -13.34 -7.09
CA PRO A 200 -16.90 -13.90 -5.76
C PRO A 200 -17.36 -15.37 -5.76
N GLU A 201 -18.27 -15.76 -6.65
CA GLU A 201 -18.72 -17.16 -6.78
C GLU A 201 -17.62 -18.09 -7.30
N GLU A 202 -16.78 -17.62 -8.23
CA GLU A 202 -15.61 -18.37 -8.71
C GLU A 202 -14.57 -18.55 -7.57
N LEU A 203 -14.44 -17.59 -6.66
CA LEU A 203 -13.51 -17.63 -5.53
C LEU A 203 -13.99 -18.50 -4.36
N LYS A 204 -15.29 -18.50 -4.04
CA LYS A 204 -15.87 -19.32 -2.97
C LYS A 204 -15.66 -20.82 -3.18
N ASN A 205 -15.63 -21.26 -4.44
CA ASN A 205 -15.43 -22.66 -4.81
C ASN A 205 -13.95 -23.04 -4.95
N ASP A 206 -13.04 -22.09 -4.78
CA ASP A 206 -11.60 -22.32 -4.84
C ASP A 206 -11.02 -22.33 -3.42
N GLU A 207 -10.88 -23.53 -2.87
CA GLU A 207 -10.30 -23.78 -1.53
C GLU A 207 -8.91 -23.14 -1.37
N ALA A 208 -8.13 -23.03 -2.47
CA ALA A 208 -6.83 -22.40 -2.44
C ALA A 208 -6.90 -20.87 -2.46
N SER A 209 -8.05 -20.26 -2.78
CA SER A 209 -8.25 -18.80 -2.84
C SER A 209 -8.87 -18.21 -1.58
N SER A 210 -9.80 -18.93 -0.95
CA SER A 210 -10.50 -18.51 0.28
C SER A 210 -9.57 -18.44 1.50
N LEU A 211 -8.39 -19.03 1.42
CA LEU A 211 -7.40 -19.14 2.50
C LEU A 211 -6.18 -18.20 2.33
N LEU A 212 -6.14 -17.35 1.30
CA LEU A 212 -4.93 -16.61 0.88
C LEU A 212 -4.59 -15.34 1.67
N VAL A 213 -5.16 -15.10 2.84
CA VAL A 213 -4.64 -14.02 3.71
C VAL A 213 -3.97 -14.60 4.94
N GLU A 214 -4.49 -15.71 5.45
CA GLU A 214 -4.02 -16.25 6.72
C GLU A 214 -3.30 -17.60 6.58
N ALA A 215 -3.83 -18.60 5.87
CA ALA A 215 -3.21 -19.93 5.85
C ALA A 215 -1.76 -19.94 5.29
N GLN A 216 -1.48 -19.12 4.27
CA GLN A 216 -0.10 -18.93 3.75
C GLN A 216 0.79 -18.07 4.67
N ALA A 217 0.22 -17.24 5.55
CA ALA A 217 0.98 -16.57 6.61
C ALA A 217 1.35 -17.52 7.78
N PHE A 218 0.70 -18.69 7.86
CA PHE A 218 0.95 -19.74 8.86
C PHE A 218 1.80 -20.91 8.35
N GLU A 219 1.92 -21.10 7.04
CA GLU A 219 2.76 -22.12 6.40
C GLU A 219 4.03 -21.54 5.78
N PHE A 220 5.05 -21.35 6.60
CA PHE A 220 6.44 -21.47 6.15
C PHE A 220 7.11 -22.58 6.96
N ASP A 221 7.72 -23.52 6.23
CA ASP A 221 8.65 -24.50 6.77
C ASP A 221 9.83 -23.78 7.44
N ALA A 222 10.29 -24.37 8.53
CA ALA A 222 11.37 -23.89 9.39
C ALA A 222 12.73 -23.83 8.66
#